data_AF-A0A2G4SNI0-F1
#
_entry.id   AF-A0A2G4SNI0-F1
#
_cell.length_a   1.000
_cell.length_b   1.000
_cell.length_c   1.000
_cell.angle_alpha   90.00
_cell.angle_beta   90.00
_cell.angle_gamma   90.00
#
_symmetry.space_group_name_H-M   'P 1'
#
loop_
_entity.id
_entity.type
_entity.pdbx_description
1 polymer ?
#
loop_
_entity_poly.entity_id
_entity_poly.type
_entity_poly.pdbx_seq_one_letter_code
_entity_poly.pdbx_strand_id
1 'polypeptide(L)'
;MLTTTAPSTIIKYFLDLALLRESHHVGVSALTIHAIGLLIPLLPPQDFIHPMFKELNDLILTDPYLLAVSEPCRLIRCGIPKSVNGKYTMTQSLPDLTTTPVLKDSMSARVGKAMIFPYIFNDYTFNLHNYSTNAPNSFLTLFHSMVHYSSLDIFGIFLEYFQTLRNSEKLLTDVQLLYVCFLIGPALHRIEKLDISEAGVSLFKAIFNTCVC
;
A
#
# COMPACT_ATOMS: atom_id res chain seq x y z
N MET A 1 20.05 -21.58 -8.45
CA MET A 1 18.82 -21.74 -9.26
C MET A 1 19.20 -22.34 -10.60
N LEU A 2 18.50 -23.39 -11.03
CA LEU A 2 18.81 -24.18 -12.23
C LEU A 2 18.00 -23.77 -13.47
N THR A 3 17.36 -22.60 -13.45
CA THR A 3 16.51 -22.14 -14.56
C THR A 3 17.35 -21.42 -15.60
N THR A 4 17.12 -21.69 -16.88
CA THR A 4 17.73 -20.95 -18.01
C THR A 4 17.11 -19.56 -18.18
N THR A 5 16.02 -19.27 -17.47
CA THR A 5 15.29 -18.00 -17.50
C THR A 5 16.01 -16.94 -16.66
N ALA A 6 16.16 -15.74 -17.21
CA ALA A 6 16.75 -14.61 -16.49
C ALA A 6 15.88 -14.17 -15.29
N PRO A 7 16.48 -13.81 -14.14
CA PRO A 7 15.75 -13.33 -12.96
C PRO A 7 14.78 -12.18 -13.23
N SER A 8 15.17 -11.23 -14.09
CA SER A 8 14.33 -10.11 -14.50
C SER A 8 13.01 -10.54 -15.14
N THR A 9 13.02 -11.64 -15.89
CA THR A 9 11.83 -12.20 -16.53
C THR A 9 10.91 -12.85 -15.49
N ILE A 10 11.49 -13.54 -14.51
CA ILE A 10 10.73 -14.15 -13.40
C ILE A 10 10.07 -13.08 -12.54
N ILE A 11 10.82 -12.03 -12.19
CA ILE A 11 10.29 -10.88 -11.44
C ILE A 11 9.15 -10.21 -12.19
N LYS A 12 9.32 -9.98 -13.49
CA LYS A 12 8.25 -9.42 -14.32
C LYS A 12 6.97 -10.25 -14.22
N TYR A 13 7.05 -11.58 -14.38
CA TYR A 13 5.87 -12.44 -14.26
C TYR A 13 5.24 -12.41 -12.87
N PHE A 14 6.04 -12.38 -11.80
CA PHE A 14 5.51 -12.25 -10.44
C PHE A 14 4.80 -10.92 -10.22
N LEU A 15 5.37 -9.82 -10.72
CA LEU A 15 4.78 -8.49 -10.63
C LEU A 15 3.53 -8.35 -11.49
N ASP A 16 3.54 -8.87 -12.72
CA ASP A 16 2.39 -8.82 -13.63
C ASP A 16 1.21 -9.61 -13.04
N LEU A 17 1.49 -10.76 -12.41
CA LEU A 17 0.50 -11.54 -11.68
C LEU A 17 0.00 -10.82 -10.42
N ALA A 18 0.92 -10.35 -9.56
CA ALA A 18 0.54 -9.72 -8.30
C ALA A 18 -0.20 -8.40 -8.50
N LEU A 19 0.16 -7.62 -9.52
CA LEU A 19 -0.38 -6.27 -9.77
C LEU A 19 -1.48 -6.23 -10.81
N LEU A 20 -1.91 -7.41 -11.31
CA LEU A 20 -3.01 -7.53 -12.27
C LEU A 20 -2.82 -6.69 -13.54
N ARG A 21 -1.58 -6.61 -14.02
CA ARG A 21 -1.21 -5.78 -15.19
C ARG A 21 -1.71 -6.36 -16.51
N GLU A 22 -1.93 -7.67 -16.54
CA GLU A 22 -2.60 -8.34 -17.64
C GLU A 22 -4.12 -8.36 -17.40
N SER A 23 -4.91 -8.42 -18.48
CA SER A 23 -6.38 -8.40 -18.48
C SER A 23 -6.99 -9.67 -17.85
N HIS A 24 -6.67 -9.93 -16.59
CA HIS A 24 -7.29 -10.97 -15.80
C HIS A 24 -8.62 -10.45 -15.31
N HIS A 25 -9.71 -10.96 -15.90
CA HIS A 25 -11.09 -10.68 -15.47
C HIS A 25 -11.41 -11.17 -14.04
N VAL A 26 -10.44 -11.79 -13.36
CA VAL A 26 -10.56 -12.40 -12.04
C VAL A 26 -9.39 -11.91 -11.18
N GLY A 27 -9.68 -11.39 -9.99
CA GLY A 27 -8.65 -11.02 -9.02
C GLY A 27 -7.78 -12.22 -8.62
N VAL A 28 -6.50 -11.97 -8.38
CA VAL A 28 -5.55 -13.01 -7.93
C VAL A 28 -5.81 -13.33 -6.46
N SER A 29 -5.70 -14.61 -6.09
CA SER A 29 -5.94 -15.04 -4.71
C SER A 29 -4.86 -14.52 -3.75
N ALA A 30 -5.24 -14.24 -2.51
CA ALA A 30 -4.32 -13.77 -1.47
C ALA A 30 -3.21 -14.79 -1.24
N LEU A 31 -3.55 -16.08 -1.34
CA LEU A 31 -2.59 -17.17 -1.21
C LEU A 31 -1.51 -17.13 -2.29
N THR A 32 -1.86 -16.72 -3.51
CA THR A 32 -0.89 -16.51 -4.59
C THR A 32 0.05 -15.34 -4.27
N ILE A 33 -0.49 -14.21 -3.81
CA ILE A 33 0.34 -13.05 -3.43
C ILE A 33 1.25 -13.40 -2.24
N HIS A 34 0.73 -14.13 -1.26
CA HIS A 34 1.51 -14.61 -0.13
C HIS A 34 2.59 -15.62 -0.52
N ALA A 35 2.31 -16.51 -1.48
CA ALA A 35 3.30 -17.44 -1.99
C ALA A 35 4.45 -16.69 -2.68
N ILE A 36 4.15 -15.65 -3.48
CA ILE A 36 5.19 -14.78 -4.06
C ILE A 36 5.98 -14.09 -2.94
N GLY A 37 5.29 -13.51 -1.97
CA GLY A 37 5.91 -12.83 -0.83
C GLY A 37 6.75 -13.76 0.05
N LEU A 38 6.45 -15.06 0.10
CA LEU A 38 7.27 -16.06 0.77
C LEU A 38 8.50 -16.44 -0.07
N LEU A 39 8.32 -16.61 -1.38
CA LEU A 39 9.38 -17.09 -2.28
C LEU A 39 10.47 -16.05 -2.50
N ILE A 40 10.11 -14.79 -2.70
CA ILE A 40 11.06 -13.73 -3.07
C ILE A 40 12.16 -13.52 -2.02
N PRO A 41 11.87 -13.45 -0.71
CA PRO A 41 12.90 -13.33 0.32
C PRO A 41 13.88 -14.52 0.39
N LEU A 42 13.54 -15.68 -0.20
CA LEU A 42 14.42 -16.85 -0.24
C LEU A 42 15.39 -16.84 -1.43
N LEU A 43 15.24 -15.86 -2.35
CA LEU A 43 16.04 -15.73 -3.56
C LEU A 43 17.15 -14.69 -3.40
N PRO A 44 18.18 -14.68 -4.27
CA PRO A 44 19.26 -13.71 -4.22
C PRO A 44 18.73 -12.25 -4.17
N PRO A 45 19.06 -11.47 -3.12
CA PRO A 45 18.47 -10.15 -2.93
C PRO A 45 18.68 -9.20 -4.10
N GLN A 46 19.88 -9.20 -4.69
CA GLN A 46 20.26 -8.33 -5.81
C GLN A 46 19.37 -8.52 -7.03
N ASP A 47 19.01 -9.77 -7.32
CA ASP A 47 18.27 -10.11 -8.54
C ASP A 47 16.75 -10.12 -8.32
N PHE A 48 16.28 -10.29 -7.08
CA PHE A 48 14.85 -10.52 -6.80
C PHE A 48 14.21 -9.55 -5.81
N ILE A 49 14.94 -9.01 -4.84
CA ILE A 49 14.39 -8.09 -3.84
C ILE A 49 14.54 -6.64 -4.30
N HIS A 50 15.72 -6.26 -4.77
CA HIS A 50 15.98 -4.91 -5.28
C HIS A 50 15.01 -4.50 -6.40
N PRO A 51 14.71 -5.35 -7.40
CA PRO A 51 13.71 -5.03 -8.41
C PRO A 51 12.29 -4.83 -7.86
N MET A 52 11.90 -5.58 -6.82
CA MET A 52 10.58 -5.41 -6.18
C MET A 52 10.47 -4.04 -5.51
N PHE A 53 11.50 -3.59 -4.79
CA PHE A 53 11.47 -2.25 -4.18
C PHE A 53 11.63 -1.13 -5.19
N LYS A 54 12.33 -1.37 -6.31
CA LYS A 54 12.33 -0.45 -7.43
C LYS A 54 10.92 -0.28 -7.99
N GLU A 55 10.22 -1.38 -8.25
CA GLU A 55 8.84 -1.36 -8.74
C GLU A 55 7.89 -0.66 -7.75
N LEU A 56 8.09 -0.88 -6.45
CA LEU A 56 7.31 -0.19 -5.41
C LEU A 56 7.51 1.33 -5.49
N ASN A 57 8.74 1.81 -5.61
CA ASN A 57 9.02 3.24 -5.76
C ASN A 57 8.41 3.80 -7.05
N ASP A 58 8.56 3.09 -8.16
CA ASP A 58 7.98 3.48 -9.44
C ASP A 58 6.45 3.54 -9.34
N LEU A 59 5.80 2.57 -8.69
CA LEU A 59 4.36 2.58 -8.42
C LEU A 59 3.95 3.81 -7.60
N ILE A 60 4.67 4.11 -6.50
CA ILE A 60 4.36 5.28 -5.65
C ILE A 60 4.44 6.58 -6.45
N LEU A 61 5.38 6.69 -7.38
CA LEU A 61 5.62 7.90 -8.16
C LEU A 61 4.74 8.02 -9.41
N THR A 62 4.14 6.94 -9.89
CA THR A 62 3.46 6.92 -11.20
C THR A 62 2.00 6.51 -11.14
N ASP A 63 1.57 5.80 -10.09
CA ASP A 63 0.19 5.34 -10.00
C ASP A 63 -0.78 6.53 -9.86
N PRO A 64 -1.80 6.63 -10.73
CA PRO A 64 -2.69 7.78 -10.76
C PRO A 64 -3.54 7.90 -9.50
N TYR A 65 -3.78 6.81 -8.77
CA TYR A 65 -4.52 6.85 -7.52
C TYR A 65 -3.65 7.39 -6.39
N LEU A 66 -2.34 7.09 -6.41
CA LEU A 66 -1.39 7.60 -5.45
C LEU A 66 -1.05 9.08 -5.71
N LEU A 67 -0.99 9.50 -6.98
CA LEU A 67 -0.73 10.89 -7.38
C LEU A 67 -1.90 11.85 -7.19
N ALA A 68 -3.06 11.36 -6.73
CA ALA A 68 -4.18 12.22 -6.41
C ALA A 68 -3.98 12.88 -5.02
N VAL A 69 -4.26 14.17 -4.90
CA VAL A 69 -4.29 14.86 -3.59
C VAL A 69 -5.49 14.34 -2.80
N SER A 70 -5.45 14.14 -1.49
CA SER A 70 -6.68 13.79 -0.76
C SER A 70 -7.73 14.90 -0.84
N GLU A 71 -9.00 14.55 -0.57
CA GLU A 71 -10.00 15.59 -0.35
C GLU A 71 -9.90 16.12 1.08
N PRO A 72 -10.14 17.42 1.33
CA PRO A 72 -10.21 17.96 2.68
C PRO A 72 -11.14 17.09 3.51
N CYS A 73 -10.62 16.52 4.60
CA CYS A 73 -11.35 15.60 5.46
C CYS A 73 -12.60 16.31 6.02
N ARG A 74 -13.75 16.06 5.39
CA ARG A 74 -15.05 16.39 5.97
C ARG A 74 -15.41 15.21 6.86
N LEU A 75 -15.19 15.37 8.18
CA LEU A 75 -15.56 14.46 9.27
C LEU A 75 -17.02 13.92 9.24
N ILE A 76 -17.82 14.34 8.27
CA ILE A 76 -19.21 13.94 8.02
C ILE A 76 -19.33 12.46 7.61
N ARG A 77 -18.25 11.79 7.15
CA ARG A 77 -18.27 10.37 6.75
C ARG A 77 -17.89 9.36 7.85
N CYS A 78 -17.46 9.81 9.03
CA CYS A 78 -17.33 8.92 10.19
C CYS A 78 -18.73 8.73 10.80
N GLY A 79 -19.56 7.90 10.16
CA GLY A 79 -20.84 7.50 10.72
C GLY A 79 -20.61 6.82 12.06
N ILE A 80 -20.95 7.48 13.17
CA ILE A 80 -21.02 6.85 14.47
C ILE A 80 -22.02 5.69 14.34
N PRO A 81 -21.63 4.43 14.63
CA PRO A 81 -22.54 3.29 14.51
C PRO A 81 -23.77 3.55 15.38
N LYS A 82 -24.94 3.75 14.75
CA LYS A 82 -26.20 3.85 15.49
C LYS A 82 -26.77 2.45 15.64
N SER A 83 -26.90 2.00 16.88
CA SER A 83 -27.66 0.80 17.23
C SER A 83 -29.15 1.11 17.10
N VAL A 84 -29.83 0.42 16.18
CA VAL A 84 -31.29 0.43 16.10
C VAL A 84 -31.75 -1.01 16.29
N ASN A 85 -32.54 -1.27 17.33
CA ASN A 85 -32.99 -2.62 17.71
C ASN A 85 -31.88 -3.66 17.87
N GLY A 86 -30.73 -3.27 18.45
CA GLY A 86 -29.63 -4.19 18.74
C GLY A 86 -28.82 -4.65 17.52
N LYS A 87 -29.09 -4.08 16.33
CA LYS A 87 -28.29 -4.28 15.11
C LYS A 87 -27.58 -2.97 14.76
N TYR A 88 -26.28 -3.06 14.49
CA TYR A 88 -25.48 -1.92 14.02
C TYR A 88 -25.72 -1.73 12.52
N THR A 89 -26.21 -0.55 12.14
CA THR A 89 -26.41 -0.17 10.73
C THR A 89 -25.54 1.03 10.37
N MET A 90 -24.72 0.88 9.32
CA MET A 90 -23.92 1.97 8.74
C MET A 90 -24.80 2.82 7.82
N THR A 91 -25.41 3.89 8.33
CA THR A 91 -26.06 4.89 7.48
C THR A 91 -25.03 5.89 6.97
N GLN A 92 -24.64 5.77 5.69
CA GLN A 92 -23.92 6.82 4.98
C GLN A 92 -24.92 7.93 4.60
N SER A 93 -24.90 9.07 5.29
CA SER A 93 -25.70 10.23 4.90
C SER A 93 -25.03 10.97 3.75
N LEU A 94 -25.65 10.98 2.57
CA LEU A 94 -25.28 11.93 1.51
C LEU A 94 -25.65 13.36 1.94
N PRO A 95 -24.80 14.36 1.68
CA PRO A 95 -25.14 15.76 1.94
C PRO A 95 -26.29 16.22 1.03
N ASP A 96 -27.16 17.07 1.57
CA ASP A 96 -28.37 17.57 0.91
C ASP A 96 -28.04 18.36 -0.36
N LEU A 97 -28.69 18.00 -1.48
CA LEU A 97 -28.29 18.27 -2.87
C LEU A 97 -28.93 19.51 -3.49
N THR A 98 -29.61 20.34 -2.69
CA THR A 98 -30.54 21.35 -3.23
C THR A 98 -30.01 22.79 -3.25
N THR A 99 -28.84 23.10 -2.67
CA THR A 99 -28.48 24.50 -2.38
C THR A 99 -27.27 25.11 -3.10
N THR A 100 -26.56 24.42 -4.00
CA THR A 100 -25.41 25.07 -4.69
C THR A 100 -25.14 24.53 -6.12
N PRO A 101 -25.40 25.32 -7.18
CA PRO A 101 -25.28 24.87 -8.57
C PRO A 101 -23.83 24.69 -9.07
N VAL A 102 -22.83 25.19 -8.34
CA VAL A 102 -21.39 25.06 -8.67
C VAL A 102 -20.82 23.67 -8.32
N LEU A 103 -21.59 22.81 -7.65
CA LEU A 103 -21.13 21.51 -7.15
C LEU A 103 -21.32 20.33 -8.12
N LYS A 104 -22.08 20.44 -9.21
CA LYS A 104 -22.40 19.27 -10.07
C LYS A 104 -21.18 18.70 -10.83
N ASP A 105 -20.41 19.55 -11.49
CA ASP A 105 -19.21 19.10 -12.24
C ASP A 105 -18.05 18.71 -11.31
N SER A 106 -17.95 19.37 -10.16
CA SER A 106 -16.99 18.97 -9.13
C SER A 106 -17.43 17.72 -8.35
N MET A 107 -18.72 17.40 -8.25
CA MET A 107 -19.20 16.19 -7.55
C MET A 107 -18.94 14.92 -8.34
N SER A 108 -19.02 14.90 -9.68
CA SER A 108 -18.66 13.70 -10.45
C SER A 108 -17.20 13.30 -10.20
N ALA A 109 -16.30 14.28 -10.33
CA ALA A 109 -14.88 14.10 -10.03
C ALA A 109 -14.62 13.77 -8.55
N ARG A 110 -15.31 14.45 -7.61
CA ARG A 110 -15.20 14.20 -6.17
C ARG A 110 -15.79 12.87 -5.73
N VAL A 111 -16.88 12.41 -6.34
CA VAL A 111 -17.48 11.10 -6.07
C VAL A 111 -16.58 9.99 -6.61
N GLY A 112 -16.02 10.15 -7.81
CA GLY A 112 -14.99 9.23 -8.32
C GLY A 112 -13.79 9.16 -7.38
N LYS A 113 -13.27 10.32 -6.97
CA LYS A 113 -12.15 10.45 -6.04
C LYS A 113 -12.45 9.88 -4.64
N ALA A 114 -13.62 10.18 -4.09
CA ALA A 114 -14.11 9.67 -2.81
C ALA A 114 -14.67 8.25 -2.88
N MET A 115 -14.65 7.59 -4.05
CA MET A 115 -14.80 6.15 -4.21
C MET A 115 -13.42 5.50 -4.25
N ILE A 116 -12.50 6.05 -5.05
CA ILE A 116 -11.10 5.60 -5.20
C ILE A 116 -10.31 5.61 -3.89
N PHE A 117 -10.32 6.74 -3.16
CA PHE A 117 -9.57 6.89 -1.92
C PHE A 117 -9.96 5.95 -0.78
N PRO A 118 -11.27 5.71 -0.55
CA PRO A 118 -11.68 4.63 0.33
C PRO A 118 -10.96 3.35 -0.04
N TYR A 119 -10.95 2.91 -1.30
CA TYR A 119 -10.37 1.61 -1.63
C TYR A 119 -8.89 1.46 -1.22
N ILE A 120 -8.07 2.50 -1.28
CA ILE A 120 -6.65 2.41 -0.87
C ILE A 120 -6.49 2.44 0.66
N PHE A 121 -7.23 3.31 1.34
CA PHE A 121 -7.09 3.55 2.78
C PHE A 121 -8.28 3.05 3.61
N ASN A 122 -9.03 2.10 3.08
CA ASN A 122 -10.17 1.52 3.76
C ASN A 122 -9.69 0.79 5.03
N ASP A 123 -10.62 0.56 5.94
CA ASP A 123 -10.37 -0.28 7.11
C ASP A 123 -9.68 -1.58 6.69
N TYR A 124 -8.73 -2.03 7.50
CA TYR A 124 -7.99 -3.27 7.32
C TYR A 124 -8.91 -4.44 6.89
N THR A 125 -10.12 -4.53 7.46
CA THR A 125 -11.11 -5.57 7.15
C THR A 125 -11.57 -5.52 5.70
N PHE A 126 -11.77 -4.33 5.15
CA PHE A 126 -12.15 -4.16 3.76
C PHE A 126 -10.97 -4.49 2.84
N ASN A 127 -9.78 -3.98 3.15
CA ASN A 127 -8.57 -4.25 2.36
C ASN A 127 -8.22 -5.74 2.36
N LEU A 128 -8.45 -6.46 3.46
CA LEU A 128 -8.32 -7.92 3.56
C LEU A 128 -9.19 -8.67 2.55
N HIS A 129 -10.38 -8.16 2.24
CA HIS A 129 -11.30 -8.79 1.28
C HIS A 129 -11.20 -8.23 -0.14
N ASN A 130 -10.47 -7.13 -0.34
CA ASN A 130 -10.41 -6.37 -1.58
C ASN A 130 -8.97 -5.96 -1.96
N TYR A 131 -7.97 -6.72 -1.51
CA TYR A 131 -6.56 -6.42 -1.76
C TYR A 131 -6.22 -6.40 -3.26
N SER A 132 -6.95 -7.16 -4.09
CA SER A 132 -6.73 -7.27 -5.53
C SER A 132 -7.53 -6.26 -6.36
N THR A 133 -8.06 -5.17 -5.77
CA THR A 133 -8.89 -4.20 -6.51
C THR A 133 -8.08 -3.22 -7.35
N ASN A 134 -6.86 -2.93 -6.94
CA ASN A 134 -5.96 -2.01 -7.63
C ASN A 134 -4.49 -2.39 -7.36
N ALA A 135 -3.58 -1.87 -8.17
CA ALA A 135 -2.15 -2.15 -8.04
C ALA A 135 -1.57 -1.72 -6.68
N PRO A 136 -1.89 -0.52 -6.11
CA PRO A 136 -1.43 -0.13 -4.78
C PRO A 136 -1.82 -1.12 -3.67
N ASN A 137 -3.08 -1.57 -3.60
CA ASN A 137 -3.52 -2.52 -2.59
C ASN A 137 -2.87 -3.89 -2.75
N SER A 138 -2.69 -4.31 -4.00
CA SER A 138 -2.09 -5.61 -4.31
C SER A 138 -0.61 -5.60 -3.95
N PHE A 139 0.09 -4.50 -4.26
CA PHE A 139 1.48 -4.31 -3.89
C PHE A 139 1.63 -4.17 -2.37
N LEU A 140 0.78 -3.40 -1.70
CA LEU A 140 0.77 -3.29 -0.24
C LEU A 140 0.69 -4.67 0.43
N THR A 141 -0.20 -5.53 -0.07
CA THR A 141 -0.35 -6.92 0.40
C THR A 141 0.89 -7.76 0.11
N LEU A 142 1.45 -7.64 -1.09
CA LEU A 142 2.70 -8.32 -1.47
C LEU A 142 3.86 -7.87 -0.56
N PHE A 143 4.02 -6.57 -0.35
CA PHE A 143 5.04 -5.98 0.50
C PHE A 143 4.92 -6.49 1.93
N HIS A 144 3.72 -6.44 2.52
CA HIS A 144 3.51 -6.96 3.88
C HIS A 144 3.81 -8.45 3.96
N SER A 145 3.50 -9.23 2.92
CA SER A 145 3.89 -10.64 2.87
C SER A 145 5.39 -10.84 2.76
N MET A 146 6.08 -10.08 1.91
CA MET A 146 7.53 -10.14 1.74
C MET A 146 8.24 -9.84 3.05
N VAL A 147 7.84 -8.74 3.70
CA VAL A 147 8.36 -8.37 5.01
C VAL A 147 8.04 -9.46 6.01
N HIS A 148 6.79 -9.94 6.10
CA HIS A 148 6.39 -10.93 7.10
C HIS A 148 7.25 -12.20 7.09
N TYR A 149 7.65 -12.69 5.91
CA TYR A 149 8.43 -13.92 5.77
C TYR A 149 9.95 -13.71 5.67
N SER A 150 10.44 -12.47 5.62
CA SER A 150 11.87 -12.17 5.47
C SER A 150 12.62 -12.11 6.81
N SER A 151 13.96 -12.15 6.69
CA SER A 151 14.88 -11.70 7.75
C SER A 151 14.83 -10.17 7.91
N LEU A 152 15.55 -9.67 8.92
CA LEU A 152 15.72 -8.24 9.16
C LEU A 152 16.47 -7.51 8.03
N ASP A 153 17.29 -8.21 7.26
CA ASP A 153 18.14 -7.60 6.23
C ASP A 153 17.30 -6.95 5.12
N ILE A 154 16.10 -7.48 4.85
CA ILE A 154 15.19 -6.88 3.86
C ILE A 154 14.80 -5.45 4.24
N PHE A 155 14.72 -5.15 5.54
CA PHE A 155 14.34 -3.82 6.01
C PHE A 155 15.46 -2.81 5.75
N GLY A 156 16.73 -3.24 5.78
CA GLY A 156 17.85 -2.42 5.38
C GLY A 156 17.75 -2.03 3.90
N ILE A 157 17.44 -3.00 3.03
CA ILE A 157 17.23 -2.74 1.59
C ILE A 157 16.00 -1.83 1.38
N PHE A 158 14.87 -2.14 2.03
CA PHE A 158 13.67 -1.30 1.96
C PHE A 158 13.97 0.15 2.37
N LEU A 159 14.71 0.34 3.47
CA LEU A 159 15.08 1.65 3.96
C LEU A 159 15.95 2.43 2.96
N GLU A 160 16.89 1.78 2.28
CA GLU A 160 17.70 2.39 1.20
C GLU A 160 16.81 2.93 0.08
N TYR A 161 15.86 2.13 -0.40
CA TYR A 161 14.90 2.55 -1.43
C TYR A 161 13.98 3.66 -0.94
N PHE A 162 13.56 3.60 0.32
CA PHE A 162 12.68 4.60 0.90
C PHE A 162 13.40 5.95 1.13
N GLN A 163 14.66 5.92 1.57
CA GLN A 163 15.51 7.11 1.64
C GLN A 163 15.75 7.73 0.26
N THR A 164 15.98 6.89 -0.76
CA THR A 164 16.10 7.34 -2.15
C THR A 164 14.82 8.02 -2.62
N LEU A 165 13.66 7.44 -2.30
CA LEU A 165 12.35 8.00 -2.62
C LEU A 165 12.12 9.35 -1.93
N ARG A 166 12.42 9.44 -0.62
CA ARG A 166 12.33 10.69 0.15
C ARG A 166 13.21 11.79 -0.44
N ASN A 167 14.47 11.47 -0.72
CA ASN A 167 15.46 12.43 -1.24
C ASN A 167 15.22 12.81 -2.71
N SER A 168 14.29 12.15 -3.39
CA SER A 168 13.99 12.44 -4.80
C SER A 168 13.22 13.75 -5.01
N GLU A 169 12.60 14.31 -3.96
CA GLU A 169 11.68 15.45 -4.02
C GLU A 169 10.46 15.23 -4.96
N LYS A 170 10.19 13.98 -5.35
CA LYS A 170 9.07 13.60 -6.25
C LYS A 170 7.82 13.12 -5.52
N LEU A 171 7.83 13.10 -4.18
CA LEU A 171 6.64 12.85 -3.38
C LEU A 171 5.85 14.15 -3.29
N LEU A 172 4.71 14.21 -3.99
CA LEU A 172 3.96 15.45 -4.21
C LEU A 172 2.64 15.49 -3.46
N THR A 173 2.12 14.33 -3.04
CA THR A 173 0.79 14.21 -2.45
C THR A 173 0.83 13.60 -1.06
N ASP A 174 -0.14 14.00 -0.26
CA ASP A 174 -0.40 13.45 1.06
C ASP A 174 -0.83 11.97 1.00
N VAL A 175 -1.36 11.53 -0.13
CA VAL A 175 -1.77 10.16 -0.39
C VAL A 175 -0.56 9.25 -0.55
N GLN A 176 0.47 9.68 -1.29
CA GLN A 176 1.73 8.95 -1.34
C GLN A 176 2.32 8.80 0.07
N LEU A 177 2.27 9.86 0.88
CA LEU A 177 2.72 9.84 2.26
C LEU A 177 1.91 8.85 3.11
N LEU A 178 0.58 8.86 3.01
CA LEU A 178 -0.29 7.91 3.71
C LEU A 178 0.02 6.47 3.27
N TYR A 179 0.17 6.21 1.98
CA TYR A 179 0.49 4.87 1.47
C TYR A 179 1.82 4.36 2.03
N VAL A 180 2.83 5.23 2.11
CA VAL A 180 4.09 4.96 2.81
C VAL A 180 3.87 4.61 4.28
N CYS A 181 3.02 5.34 5.00
CA CYS A 181 2.70 5.00 6.40
C CYS A 181 2.06 3.60 6.53
N PHE A 182 1.18 3.22 5.60
CA PHE A 182 0.55 1.89 5.58
C PHE A 182 1.55 0.76 5.27
N LEU A 183 2.54 1.00 4.41
CA LEU A 183 3.65 0.06 4.19
C LEU A 183 4.40 -0.18 5.52
N ILE A 184 4.74 0.92 6.20
CA ILE A 184 5.67 0.91 7.32
C ILE A 184 5.03 0.46 8.63
N GLY A 185 3.72 0.65 8.83
CA GLY A 185 3.02 0.30 10.08
C GLY A 185 3.27 -1.14 10.56
N PRO A 186 2.98 -2.17 9.74
CA PRO A 186 3.24 -3.57 10.10
C PRO A 186 4.72 -3.91 10.23
N ALA A 187 5.58 -3.21 9.50
CA ALA A 187 7.03 -3.32 9.60
C ALA A 187 7.53 -2.83 10.98
N LEU A 188 7.06 -1.67 11.45
CA LEU A 188 7.41 -1.11 12.76
C LEU A 188 6.99 -2.03 13.91
N HIS A 189 5.81 -2.61 13.86
CA HIS A 189 5.34 -3.57 14.88
C HIS A 189 6.21 -4.84 14.95
N ARG A 190 6.81 -5.28 13.83
CA ARG A 190 7.79 -6.38 13.86
C ARG A 190 9.14 -5.94 14.42
N ILE A 191 9.56 -4.72 14.12
CA ILE A 191 10.82 -4.14 14.65
C ILE A 191 10.74 -3.93 16.15
N GLU A 192 9.60 -3.45 16.66
CA GLU A 192 9.33 -3.28 18.09
C GLU A 192 9.46 -4.60 18.87
N LYS A 193 9.05 -5.72 18.28
CA LYS A 193 9.08 -7.05 18.91
C LYS A 193 10.44 -7.71 18.91
N LEU A 194 11.42 -7.16 18.22
CA LEU A 194 12.78 -7.64 18.30
C LEU A 194 13.36 -7.18 19.64
N ASP A 195 14.00 -8.10 20.37
CA ASP A 195 14.78 -7.75 21.56
C ASP A 195 15.67 -6.54 21.24
N ILE A 196 15.86 -5.66 22.23
CA ILE A 196 16.58 -4.38 22.15
C ILE A 196 18.04 -4.63 21.74
N SER A 197 18.23 -5.00 20.49
CA SER A 197 19.49 -5.13 19.80
C SER A 197 19.76 -3.75 19.21
N GLU A 198 21.02 -3.34 19.25
CA GLU A 198 21.49 -2.06 18.72
C GLU A 198 21.04 -1.86 17.26
N ALA A 199 20.94 -2.96 16.50
CA ALA A 199 20.44 -2.97 15.13
C ALA A 199 18.94 -2.68 15.01
N GLY A 200 18.10 -3.26 15.90
CA GLY A 200 16.65 -2.99 15.91
C GLY A 200 16.33 -1.54 16.27
N VAL A 201 17.03 -0.98 17.25
CA VAL A 201 16.90 0.44 17.65
C VAL A 201 17.40 1.38 16.56
N SER A 202 18.52 1.05 15.91
CA SER A 202 19.05 1.84 14.79
C SER A 202 18.08 1.85 13.60
N LEU A 203 17.53 0.69 13.25
CA LEU A 203 16.54 0.54 12.17
C LEU A 203 15.23 1.28 12.49
N PHE A 204 14.72 1.17 13.71
CA PHE A 204 13.54 1.91 14.16
C PHE A 204 13.75 3.42 14.06
N LYS A 205 14.89 3.93 14.56
CA LYS A 205 15.26 5.35 14.46
C LYS A 205 15.39 5.79 13.00
N ALA A 206 15.97 4.97 12.14
CA ALA A 206 16.16 5.31 10.74
C ALA A 206 14.83 5.39 10.00
N ILE A 207 13.91 4.45 10.23
CA ILE A 207 12.56 4.51 9.66
C ILE A 207 11.81 5.74 10.19
N PHE A 208 11.83 5.98 11.50
CA PHE A 208 11.15 7.12 12.11
C PHE A 208 11.67 8.46 11.56
N ASN A 209 12.99 8.64 11.49
CA ASN A 209 13.63 9.84 10.93
C ASN A 209 13.40 10.02 9.41
N THR A 210 13.05 8.94 8.71
CA THR A 210 12.73 8.98 7.27
C THR A 210 11.24 9.23 7.03
N CYS A 211 10.35 8.86 7.96
CA CYS A 211 8.90 9.06 7.86
C CYS A 211 8.39 10.37 8.47
N VAL A 212 9.08 10.87 9.51
CA VAL A 212 8.67 12.02 10.31
C VAL A 212 9.73 13.11 10.11
N CYS A 213 9.65 13.84 8.99
CA CYS A 213 10.28 15.14 8.71
C CYS A 213 10.12 15.48 7.22
#